data_AF-U2D590-F1
#
_entry.id   AF-U2D590-F1
#
_cell.length_a   1.000
_cell.length_b   1.000
_cell.length_c   1.000
_cell.angle_alpha   90.00
_cell.angle_beta   90.00
_cell.angle_gamma   90.00
#
_symmetry.space_group_name_H-M   'P 1'
#
loop_
_entity.id
_entity.type
_entity.pdbx_description
1 polymer ?
#
loop_
_entity_poly.entity_id
_entity_poly.type
_entity_poly.pdbx_seq_one_letter_code
_entity_poly.pdbx_strand_id
1 'polypeptide(L)'
;MDRTLIILVLLVTFLQIIHCFEEIGMNMYVIYKKKNPQNPRGLYLRAASVLVGINFLILALLIFEVKYAAYLCFYTVFVSVVNSFSHIYGYFKTKTYMASLGSGVFSGIPLGICGVLLLIQLIHPIF
;
A
#
# COMPACT_ATOMS: atom_id res chain seq x y z
N MET A 1 -19.56 -13.66 4.56
CA MET A 1 -18.39 -12.97 5.15
C MET A 1 -18.68 -11.49 5.38
N ASP A 2 -17.95 -10.80 6.28
CA ASP A 2 -18.14 -9.37 6.55
C ASP A 2 -17.84 -8.51 5.31
N ARG A 3 -18.89 -7.87 4.77
CA ARG A 3 -18.82 -7.02 3.59
C ARG A 3 -17.93 -5.79 3.82
N THR A 4 -17.79 -5.36 5.07
CA THR A 4 -16.94 -4.26 5.49
C THR A 4 -15.47 -4.56 5.20
N LEU A 5 -15.00 -5.78 5.49
CA LEU A 5 -13.63 -6.21 5.15
C LEU A 5 -13.35 -6.14 3.65
N ILE A 6 -14.29 -6.61 2.82
CA ILE A 6 -14.16 -6.57 1.37
C ILE A 6 -14.04 -5.12 0.88
N ILE A 7 -14.89 -4.23 1.38
CA ILE A 7 -14.88 -2.81 1.00
C ILE A 7 -13.57 -2.14 1.44
N LEU A 8 -13.10 -2.40 2.65
CA LEU A 8 -11.86 -1.83 3.16
C LEU A 8 -10.64 -2.32 2.38
N VAL A 9 -10.55 -3.61 2.05
CA VAL A 9 -9.47 -4.14 1.21
C VAL A 9 -9.53 -3.56 -0.20
N LEU A 10 -10.72 -3.43 -0.78
CA LEU A 10 -10.89 -2.78 -2.08
C LEU A 10 -10.40 -1.32 -2.04
N LEU A 11 -10.78 -0.57 -1.01
CA LEU A 11 -10.37 0.82 -0.83
C LEU A 11 -8.85 0.97 -0.64
N VAL A 12 -8.24 0.12 0.20
CA VAL A 12 -6.78 0.10 0.37
C VAL A 12 -6.09 -0.26 -0.94
N THR A 13 -6.62 -1.22 -1.70
CA THR A 13 -6.06 -1.59 -3.01
C THR A 13 -6.11 -0.42 -3.99
N PHE A 14 -7.24 0.28 -4.06
CA PHE A 14 -7.40 1.46 -4.90
C PHE A 14 -6.43 2.58 -4.51
N LEU A 15 -6.32 2.87 -3.21
CA LEU A 15 -5.38 3.87 -2.70
C LEU A 15 -3.93 3.48 -2.95
N GLN A 16 -3.58 2.19 -2.86
CA GLN A 16 -2.24 1.70 -3.18
C GLN A 16 -1.91 1.94 -4.67
N ILE A 17 -2.88 1.79 -5.57
CA ILE A 17 -2.69 2.08 -7.00
C ILE A 17 -2.47 3.58 -7.22
N ILE A 18 -3.29 4.44 -6.61
CA ILE A 18 -3.10 5.91 -6.66
C ILE A 18 -1.71 6.27 -6.13
N HIS A 19 -1.32 5.65 -5.02
CA HIS A 19 -0.03 5.88 -4.39
C HIS A 19 1.13 5.54 -5.32
N CYS A 20 1.07 4.39 -6.01
CA CYS A 20 2.07 4.05 -7.02
C CYS A 20 2.11 5.07 -8.17
N PHE A 21 0.97 5.61 -8.62
CA PHE A 21 0.97 6.67 -9.63
C PHE A 21 1.61 7.97 -9.14
N GLU A 22 1.34 8.37 -7.89
CA GLU A 22 1.99 9.55 -7.28
C GLU A 22 3.51 9.37 -7.21
N GLU A 23 3.98 8.22 -6.71
CA GLU A 23 5.41 7.90 -6.62
C GLU A 23 6.10 7.88 -7.99
N ILE A 24 5.42 7.37 -9.03
CA ILE A 24 5.92 7.43 -10.41
C ILE A 24 6.01 8.88 -10.88
N GLY A 25 4.97 9.69 -10.65
CA GLY A 25 4.95 11.11 -11.01
C GLY A 25 6.02 11.93 -10.30
N MET A 26 6.41 11.53 -9.09
CA MET A 26 7.45 12.16 -8.28
C MET A 26 8.85 11.55 -8.48
N ASN A 27 9.01 10.65 -9.44
CA ASN A 27 10.29 9.99 -9.75
C ASN A 27 10.92 9.21 -8.57
N MET A 28 10.09 8.62 -7.70
CA MET A 28 10.51 7.82 -6.55
C MET A 28 11.53 6.73 -6.94
N TYR A 29 11.33 6.11 -8.11
CA TYR A 29 12.19 5.05 -8.63
C TYR A 29 13.69 5.39 -8.72
N VAL A 30 14.07 6.68 -8.68
CA VAL A 30 15.48 7.10 -8.59
C VAL A 30 16.18 6.52 -7.37
N ILE A 31 15.47 6.28 -6.25
CA ILE A 31 16.07 5.67 -5.05
C ILE A 31 16.54 4.22 -5.30
N TYR A 32 15.95 3.53 -6.28
CA TYR A 32 16.33 2.17 -6.66
C TYR A 32 17.55 2.12 -7.58
N LYS A 33 18.08 3.27 -8.02
CA LYS A 33 19.26 3.35 -8.90
C LYS A 33 20.49 2.70 -8.28
N LYS A 34 20.63 2.72 -6.95
CA LYS A 34 21.71 2.00 -6.24
C LYS A 34 21.57 0.48 -6.32
N LYS A 35 20.34 -0.03 -6.39
CA LYS A 35 20.03 -1.48 -6.37
C LYS A 35 19.96 -2.07 -7.79
N ASN A 36 19.46 -1.32 -8.76
CA ASN A 36 19.48 -1.69 -10.17
C ASN A 36 19.75 -0.45 -11.03
N PRO A 37 21.02 -0.16 -11.34
CA PRO A 37 21.39 1.03 -12.10
C PRO A 37 20.85 1.05 -13.54
N GLN A 38 20.67 -0.11 -14.15
CA GLN A 38 20.29 -0.26 -15.56
C GLN A 38 18.78 -0.09 -15.75
N ASN A 39 17.96 -0.54 -14.79
CA ASN A 39 16.50 -0.45 -14.88
C ASN A 39 15.83 -0.21 -13.51
N PRO A 40 16.05 0.96 -12.88
CA PRO A 40 15.48 1.28 -11.58
C PRO A 40 13.95 1.37 -11.63
N ARG A 41 13.41 1.91 -12.72
CA ARG A 41 11.95 2.00 -12.95
C ARG A 41 11.32 0.62 -13.07
N GLY A 42 11.93 -0.31 -13.81
CA GLY A 42 11.41 -1.66 -13.95
C GLY A 42 11.46 -2.45 -12.65
N LEU A 43 12.51 -2.28 -11.84
CA LEU A 43 12.57 -2.89 -10.51
C LEU A 43 11.46 -2.35 -9.59
N TYR A 44 11.26 -1.02 -9.58
CA TYR A 44 10.17 -0.38 -8.83
C TYR A 44 8.80 -0.89 -9.28
N LEU A 45 8.51 -0.87 -10.59
CA LEU A 45 7.22 -1.31 -11.13
C LEU A 45 6.92 -2.78 -10.81
N ARG A 46 7.91 -3.66 -10.89
CA ARG A 46 7.73 -5.08 -10.49
C ARG A 46 7.37 -5.20 -9.01
N ALA A 47 8.07 -4.49 -8.14
CA ALA A 47 7.77 -4.51 -6.71
C ALA A 47 6.35 -3.97 -6.43
N ALA A 48 5.99 -2.84 -7.04
CA ALA A 48 4.66 -2.25 -6.94
C ALA A 48 3.56 -3.19 -7.46
N SER A 49 3.76 -3.83 -8.62
CA SER A 49 2.82 -4.79 -9.20
C SER A 49 2.61 -6.01 -8.30
N VAL A 50 3.66 -6.52 -7.65
CA VAL A 50 3.54 -7.63 -6.69
C VAL A 50 2.72 -7.19 -5.47
N LEU A 51 3.00 -6.01 -4.91
CA LEU A 51 2.25 -5.49 -3.76
C LEU A 51 0.76 -5.35 -4.06
N VAL A 52 0.41 -4.73 -5.19
CA VAL A 52 -0.98 -4.55 -5.64
C VAL A 52 -1.62 -5.89 -6.00
N GLY A 53 -0.89 -6.79 -6.67
CA GLY A 53 -1.38 -8.11 -7.06
C GLY A 53 -1.75 -8.98 -5.87
N ILE A 54 -0.96 -8.94 -4.78
CA ILE A 54 -1.30 -9.65 -3.54
C ILE A 54 -2.59 -9.10 -2.94
N ASN A 55 -2.81 -7.79 -2.93
CA ASN A 55 -4.07 -7.22 -2.45
C ASN A 55 -5.28 -7.67 -3.28
N PHE A 56 -5.16 -7.75 -4.61
CA PHE A 56 -6.22 -8.31 -5.46
C PHE A 56 -6.47 -9.80 -5.19
N LEU A 57 -5.41 -10.58 -4.94
CA LEU A 57 -5.56 -11.98 -4.56
C LEU A 57 -6.30 -12.12 -3.22
N ILE A 58 -5.95 -11.32 -2.21
CA ILE A 58 -6.65 -11.29 -0.92
C ILE A 58 -8.12 -10.92 -1.13
N LEU A 59 -8.40 -9.88 -1.92
CA LEU A 59 -9.77 -9.47 -2.24
C LEU A 59 -10.56 -10.60 -2.91
N ALA A 60 -9.97 -11.31 -3.87
CA ALA A 60 -10.62 -12.45 -4.52
C ALA A 60 -10.92 -13.57 -3.52
N LEU A 61 -9.97 -13.93 -2.66
CA LEU A 61 -10.16 -14.94 -1.61
C LEU A 61 -11.27 -14.54 -0.64
N LEU A 62 -11.41 -13.23 -0.35
CA LEU A 62 -12.52 -12.72 0.44
C LEU A 62 -13.86 -12.81 -0.32
N ILE A 63 -13.89 -12.50 -1.61
CA ILE A 63 -15.14 -12.61 -2.40
C ILE A 63 -15.61 -14.07 -2.50
N PHE A 64 -14.68 -15.02 -2.62
CA PHE A 64 -14.98 -16.46 -2.70
C PHE A 64 -15.13 -17.17 -1.36
N GLU A 65 -15.20 -16.42 -0.25
CA GLU A 65 -15.42 -16.96 1.10
C GLU A 65 -14.42 -18.06 1.52
N VAL A 66 -13.16 -17.93 1.08
CA VAL A 66 -12.12 -18.89 1.44
C VAL A 66 -11.85 -18.83 2.93
N LYS A 67 -11.98 -19.98 3.60
CA LYS A 67 -11.64 -20.16 5.01
C LYS A 67 -10.20 -19.67 5.20
N TYR A 68 -9.99 -18.69 6.07
CA TYR A 68 -8.72 -17.98 6.36
C TYR A 68 -8.37 -16.74 5.52
N ALA A 69 -9.18 -16.31 4.55
CA ALA A 69 -8.90 -15.09 3.77
C ALA A 69 -8.71 -13.84 4.65
N ALA A 70 -9.47 -13.73 5.75
CA ALA A 70 -9.38 -12.61 6.69
C ALA A 70 -7.98 -12.47 7.36
N TYR A 71 -7.25 -13.56 7.58
CA TYR A 71 -5.89 -13.48 8.14
C TYR A 71 -4.90 -12.86 7.15
N LEU A 72 -5.15 -13.00 5.85
CA LEU A 72 -4.30 -12.38 4.84
C LEU A 72 -4.50 -10.85 4.81
N CYS A 73 -5.61 -10.32 5.30
CA CYS A 73 -5.83 -8.87 5.40
C CYS A 73 -4.79 -8.17 6.30
N PHE A 74 -4.15 -8.89 7.24
CA PHE A 74 -3.05 -8.34 8.03
C PHE A 74 -1.85 -7.93 7.17
N TYR A 75 -1.62 -8.59 6.03
CA TYR A 75 -0.64 -8.14 5.05
C TYR A 75 -1.01 -6.78 4.46
N THR A 76 -2.28 -6.60 4.06
CA THR A 76 -2.80 -5.34 3.51
C THR A 76 -2.69 -4.20 4.53
N VAL A 77 -2.99 -4.48 5.81
CA VAL A 77 -2.74 -3.54 6.93
C VAL A 77 -1.26 -3.19 7.03
N PHE A 78 -0.38 -4.19 7.08
CA PHE A 78 1.05 -3.97 7.26
C PHE A 78 1.62 -3.08 6.16
N VAL A 79 1.34 -3.40 4.89
CA VAL A 79 1.84 -2.61 3.74
C VAL A 79 1.34 -1.18 3.77
N SER A 80 0.03 -0.97 4.02
CA SER A 80 -0.56 0.37 4.04
C SER A 80 -0.01 1.25 5.17
N VAL A 81 0.09 0.70 6.38
CA VAL A 81 0.62 1.41 7.55
C VAL A 81 2.11 1.71 7.39
N VAL A 82 2.91 0.73 6.97
CA VAL A 82 4.36 0.91 6.77
C VAL A 82 4.66 1.91 5.65
N ASN A 83 3.91 1.89 4.55
CA ASN A 83 4.04 2.91 3.49
C ASN A 83 3.77 4.30 4.08
N SER A 84 2.64 4.48 4.78
CA SER A 84 2.30 5.75 5.41
C SER A 84 3.42 6.29 6.30
N PHE A 85 3.92 5.45 7.23
CA PHE A 85 5.02 5.83 8.10
C PHE A 85 6.32 6.15 7.33
N SER A 86 6.66 5.35 6.33
CA SER A 86 7.88 5.53 5.52
C SER A 86 7.86 6.87 4.79
N HIS A 87 6.72 7.27 4.22
CA HIS A 87 6.58 8.53 3.49
C HIS A 87 6.49 9.74 4.39
N ILE A 88 5.78 9.64 5.51
CA ILE A 88 5.74 10.69 6.52
C ILE A 88 7.16 10.94 7.05
N TYR A 89 7.86 9.88 7.48
CA TYR A 89 9.23 9.98 7.96
C TYR A 89 10.18 10.51 6.86
N GLY A 90 10.06 9.99 5.64
CA GLY A 90 10.83 10.41 4.48
C GLY A 90 10.67 11.90 4.18
N TYR A 91 9.44 12.42 4.25
CA TYR A 91 9.15 13.83 4.10
C TYR A 91 9.78 14.67 5.23
N PHE A 92 9.62 14.27 6.49
CA PHE A 92 10.22 15.00 7.61
C PHE A 92 11.74 15.06 7.53
N LYS A 93 12.38 13.99 7.07
CA LYS A 93 13.84 13.88 6.94
C LYS A 93 14.39 14.64 5.73
N THR A 94 13.75 14.53 4.58
CA THR A 94 14.28 15.06 3.32
C THR A 94 13.75 16.45 2.95
N LYS A 95 12.61 16.85 3.55
CA LYS A 95 11.88 18.09 3.23
C LYS A 95 11.53 18.25 1.74
N THR A 96 11.58 17.16 0.98
CA THR A 96 11.24 17.12 -0.45
C THR A 96 10.26 15.99 -0.70
N TYR A 97 9.31 16.24 -1.60
CA TYR A 97 8.39 15.24 -2.13
C TYR A 97 8.93 14.57 -3.41
N MET A 98 9.98 15.12 -4.02
CA MET A 98 10.52 14.65 -5.30
C MET A 98 11.73 13.75 -5.10
N ALA A 99 11.74 12.62 -5.82
CA ALA A 99 12.86 11.67 -5.89
C ALA A 99 13.42 11.26 -4.50
N SER A 100 12.54 11.16 -3.51
CA SER A 100 12.89 10.94 -2.11
C SER A 100 11.95 9.92 -1.48
N LEU A 101 12.24 9.50 -0.25
CA LEU A 101 11.29 8.70 0.53
C LEU A 101 10.01 9.47 0.88
N GLY A 102 9.98 10.80 0.74
CA GLY A 102 8.77 11.61 0.96
C GLY A 102 7.81 11.64 -0.23
N SER A 103 8.19 11.08 -1.39
CA SER A 103 7.30 10.98 -2.55
C SER A 103 6.15 10.04 -2.26
N GLY A 104 4.91 10.44 -2.51
CA GLY A 104 3.75 9.59 -2.19
C GLY A 104 3.09 9.89 -0.85
N VAL A 105 3.48 10.95 -0.12
CA VAL A 105 2.88 11.23 1.20
C VAL A 105 1.40 11.60 1.11
N PHE A 106 0.96 12.23 0.01
CA PHE A 106 -0.42 12.73 -0.10
C PHE A 106 -1.41 11.57 -0.23
N SER A 107 -1.05 10.52 -0.95
CA SER A 107 -1.79 9.26 -1.00
C SER A 107 -1.43 8.30 0.15
N GLY A 108 -0.21 8.37 0.66
CA GLY A 108 0.30 7.51 1.74
C GLY A 108 -0.42 7.74 3.08
N ILE A 109 -0.84 8.97 3.38
CA ILE A 109 -1.64 9.26 4.59
C ILE A 109 -3.05 8.60 4.50
N PRO A 110 -3.88 8.88 3.47
CA PRO A 110 -5.16 8.19 3.29
C PRO A 110 -5.03 6.67 3.27
N LEU A 111 -3.99 6.14 2.62
CA LEU A 111 -3.69 4.72 2.57
C LEU A 111 -3.47 4.15 3.98
N GLY A 112 -2.64 4.81 4.79
CA GLY A 112 -2.37 4.42 6.18
C GLY A 112 -3.63 4.46 7.05
N ILE A 113 -4.45 5.51 6.92
CA ILE A 113 -5.73 5.63 7.64
C ILE A 113 -6.64 4.44 7.32
N CYS A 114 -6.79 4.10 6.04
CA CYS A 114 -7.60 2.94 5.63
C CYS A 114 -7.02 1.62 6.15
N GLY A 115 -5.69 1.50 6.21
CA GLY A 115 -5.00 0.37 6.84
C GLY A 115 -5.33 0.22 8.33
N VAL A 116 -5.35 1.33 9.07
CA VAL A 116 -5.72 1.34 10.50
C VAL A 116 -7.19 0.98 10.68
N LEU A 117 -8.09 1.49 9.84
CA LEU A 117 -9.51 1.12 9.89
C LEU A 117 -9.71 -0.39 9.61
N LEU A 118 -8.98 -0.94 8.63
CA LEU A 118 -8.98 -2.38 8.37
C LEU A 118 -8.45 -3.18 9.57
N LEU A 119 -7.40 -2.71 10.24
CA LEU A 119 -6.88 -3.35 11.45
C LEU A 119 -7.91 -3.36 12.57
N ILE A 120 -8.59 -2.23 12.79
CA ILE A 120 -9.66 -2.13 13.80
C ILE A 120 -10.76 -3.14 13.48
N GLN A 121 -11.21 -3.22 12.22
CA GLN A 121 -12.25 -4.18 11.82
C GLN A 121 -11.80 -5.64 12.00
N LEU A 122 -10.52 -5.96 11.81
CA LEU A 122 -9.98 -7.31 12.03
C LEU A 122 -9.90 -7.70 13.51
N ILE A 123 -9.55 -6.76 14.39
CA ILE A 123 -9.38 -7.01 15.83
C ILE A 123 -10.73 -6.96 16.55
N HIS A 124 -11.55 -5.99 16.19
CA HIS A 124 -12.83 -5.72 16.81
C HIS A 124 -13.86 -5.57 15.69
N PRO A 125 -14.42 -6.68 15.18
CA PRO A 125 -15.44 -6.62 14.14
C PRO A 125 -16.60 -5.78 14.67
N ILE A 126 -16.80 -4.59 14.09
CA ILE A 126 -17.85 -3.68 14.56
C ILE A 126 -19.23 -4.12 14.02
N PHE A 127 -19.26 -5.07 13.07
CA PHE A 127 -20.47 -5.63 12.45
C PHE A 127 -20.26 -7.09 12.00
#